data_AF-A0A959P637-F1
#
_entry.id   AF-A0A959P637-F1
#
_cell.length_a   1.000
_cell.length_b   1.000
_cell.length_c   1.000
_cell.angle_alpha   90.00
_cell.angle_beta   90.00
_cell.angle_gamma   90.00
#
_symmetry.space_group_name_H-M   'P 1'
#
loop_
_entity.id
_entity.type
_entity.pdbx_description
1 polymer ?
#
loop_
_entity_poly.entity_id
_entity_poly.type
_entity_poly.pdbx_seq_one_letter_code
_entity_poly.pdbx_strand_id
1 'polypeptide(L)'
;IGFGVFGTIMMMTMERRKEFAIMVSIGMRKSKLLIVVFFETLFIGCGAIVLGILISYPVLLYLSQNPIKLSGEFALAMEKVGAEPILPFVLNSEIFIYQTLSVILIVMVAITYPLIFILKFDVLKAMKN
;
A
#
# COMPACT_ATOMS: atom_id res chain seq x y z
N ILE A 1 2.54 7.83 2.68
CA ILE A 1 2.01 6.50 2.25
C ILE A 1 3.14 5.48 2.14
N GLY A 2 4.23 5.74 1.40
CA GLY A 2 5.33 4.78 1.22
C GLY A 2 5.92 4.21 2.51
N PHE A 3 6.28 5.04 3.49
CA PHE A 3 6.89 4.58 4.75
C PHE A 3 6.09 3.52 5.51
N GLY A 4 4.75 3.60 5.52
CA GLY A 4 3.90 2.61 6.19
C GLY A 4 3.96 1.25 5.50
N VAL A 5 3.81 1.24 4.17
CA VAL A 5 3.87 0.02 3.34
C VAL A 5 5.24 -0.66 3.47
N PHE A 6 6.32 0.13 3.37
CA PHE A 6 7.68 -0.37 3.56
C PHE A 6 7.91 -0.93 4.97
N GLY A 7 7.44 -0.22 6.00
CA GLY A 7 7.57 -0.66 7.39
C GLY A 7 6.89 -2.02 7.63
N THR A 8 5.67 -2.19 7.16
CA THR A 8 4.93 -3.46 7.32
C THR A 8 5.59 -4.61 6.56
N ILE A 9 6.01 -4.38 5.30
CA ILE A 9 6.67 -5.43 4.50
C ILE A 9 8.04 -5.80 5.12
N MET A 10 8.79 -4.80 5.58
CA MET A 10 10.06 -5.02 6.26
C MET A 10 9.87 -5.83 7.55
N MET A 11 8.90 -5.45 8.39
CA MET A 11 8.58 -6.15 9.63
C MET A 11 8.18 -7.60 9.37
N MET A 12 7.22 -7.83 8.46
CA MET A 12 6.77 -9.18 8.07
C MET A 12 7.94 -10.05 7.58
N THR A 13 8.86 -9.47 6.80
CA THR A 13 10.03 -10.18 6.29
C THR A 13 11.02 -10.53 7.41
N MET A 14 11.19 -9.64 8.39
CA MET A 14 12.08 -9.85 9.52
C MET A 14 11.56 -10.90 10.50
N GLU A 15 10.26 -10.92 10.79
CA GLU A 15 9.64 -11.91 11.66
C GLU A 15 9.80 -13.34 11.09
N ARG A 16 9.64 -13.49 9.77
CA ARG A 16 9.72 -14.78 9.07
C ARG A 16 11.12 -15.19 8.64
N ARG A 17 12.14 -14.43 9.08
CA ARG A 17 13.56 -14.69 8.79
C ARG A 17 13.99 -16.10 9.21
N LYS A 18 13.55 -16.58 10.38
CA LYS A 18 13.89 -17.93 10.88
C LYS A 18 13.21 -19.02 10.07
N GLU A 19 11.95 -18.83 9.67
CA GLU A 19 11.22 -19.76 8.80
C GLU A 19 11.91 -19.92 7.44
N PHE A 20 12.36 -18.81 6.86
CA PHE A 20 13.12 -18.80 5.60
C PHE A 20 14.46 -19.54 5.75
N ALA A 21 15.14 -19.40 6.89
CA ALA A 21 16.35 -20.16 7.19
C ALA A 21 16.07 -21.67 7.19
N ILE A 22 15.03 -22.08 7.92
CA ILE A 22 14.65 -23.49 8.09
C ILE A 22 14.28 -24.12 6.74
N MET A 23 13.47 -23.43 5.93
CA MET A 23 13.09 -23.94 4.60
C MET A 23 14.30 -24.16 3.69
N VAL A 24 15.26 -23.23 3.68
CA VAL A 24 16.48 -23.38 2.89
C VAL A 24 17.37 -24.51 3.45
N SER A 25 17.48 -24.65 4.77
CA SER A 25 18.24 -25.74 5.42
C SER A 25 17.67 -27.13 5.15
N ILE A 26 16.36 -27.26 4.98
CA ILE A 26 15.69 -28.54 4.63
C ILE A 26 15.86 -28.87 3.13
N GLY A 27 16.48 -27.97 2.35
CA GLY A 27 16.83 -28.21 0.94
C GLY A 27 16.01 -27.41 -0.07
N MET A 28 15.19 -26.45 0.38
CA MET A 28 14.47 -25.57 -0.55
C MET A 28 15.44 -24.63 -1.26
N ARG A 29 15.44 -24.66 -2.60
CA ARG A 29 16.24 -23.71 -3.41
C ARG A 29 15.78 -22.27 -3.14
N LYS A 30 16.73 -21.35 -2.95
CA LYS A 30 16.46 -19.91 -2.76
C LYS A 30 15.55 -19.33 -3.86
N SER A 31 15.68 -19.80 -5.10
CA SER A 31 14.82 -19.40 -6.24
C SER A 31 13.34 -19.73 -6.02
N LYS A 32 13.02 -20.88 -5.40
CA LYS A 32 11.64 -21.23 -5.07
C LYS A 32 11.09 -20.32 -3.96
N LEU A 33 11.91 -20.03 -2.95
CA LEU A 33 11.54 -19.09 -1.87
C LEU A 33 11.22 -17.70 -2.42
N LEU A 34 12.04 -17.19 -3.34
CA LEU A 34 11.83 -15.91 -3.99
C LEU A 34 10.50 -15.84 -4.72
N ILE A 35 10.13 -16.89 -5.48
CA ILE A 35 8.86 -16.93 -6.20
C ILE A 35 7.68 -16.93 -5.23
N VAL A 36 7.75 -17.73 -4.16
CA VAL A 36 6.67 -17.80 -3.16
C VAL A 36 6.45 -16.44 -2.50
N VAL A 37 7.52 -15.81 -2.03
CA VAL A 37 7.43 -14.50 -1.35
C VAL A 37 7.03 -13.38 -2.31
N PHE A 38 7.46 -13.44 -3.57
CA PHE A 38 7.01 -12.54 -4.62
C PHE A 38 5.49 -12.58 -4.78
N PHE A 39 4.93 -13.78 -4.97
CA PHE A 39 3.49 -13.93 -5.15
C PHE A 39 2.72 -13.54 -3.89
N GLU A 40 3.20 -13.93 -2.71
CA GLU A 40 2.58 -13.52 -1.44
C GLU A 40 2.47 -12.00 -1.32
N THR A 41 3.58 -11.28 -1.56
CA THR A 41 3.61 -9.82 -1.46
C THR A 41 2.76 -9.17 -2.56
N LEU A 42 2.74 -9.75 -3.76
CA LEU A 42 1.90 -9.30 -4.86
C LEU A 42 0.40 -9.44 -4.53
N PHE A 43 -0.02 -10.57 -3.97
CA PHE A 43 -1.42 -10.78 -3.54
C PHE A 43 -1.83 -9.80 -2.45
N ILE A 44 -0.96 -9.54 -1.47
CA ILE A 44 -1.21 -8.52 -0.43
C ILE A 44 -1.38 -7.13 -1.07
N GLY A 45 -0.52 -6.77 -2.01
CA GLY A 45 -0.61 -5.50 -2.74
C GLY A 45 -1.89 -5.35 -3.57
N CYS A 46 -2.27 -6.39 -4.32
CA CYS A 46 -3.53 -6.43 -5.07
C CYS A 46 -4.73 -6.32 -4.12
N GLY A 47 -4.72 -7.05 -3.00
CA GLY A 47 -5.77 -6.98 -1.98
C GLY A 47 -5.90 -5.57 -1.40
N ALA A 48 -4.79 -4.89 -1.12
CA ALA A 48 -4.80 -3.51 -0.63
C ALA A 48 -5.42 -2.53 -1.64
N ILE A 49 -5.16 -2.69 -2.94
CA ILE A 49 -5.76 -1.86 -3.99
C ILE A 49 -7.28 -2.09 -4.06
N VAL A 50 -7.70 -3.35 -4.11
CA VAL A 50 -9.14 -3.71 -4.18
C VAL A 50 -9.88 -3.18 -2.96
N LEU A 51 -9.37 -3.43 -1.75
CA LEU A 51 -9.97 -2.93 -0.51
C LEU A 51 -9.95 -1.40 -0.45
N GLY A 52 -8.88 -0.77 -0.90
CA GLY A 52 -8.77 0.69 -0.96
C GLY A 52 -9.84 1.32 -1.83
N ILE A 53 -10.09 0.76 -3.03
CA ILE A 53 -11.16 1.22 -3.94
C ILE A 53 -12.53 0.93 -3.32
N LEU A 54 -12.74 -0.28 -2.80
CA LEU A 54 -14.03 -0.71 -2.26
C LEU A 54 -14.45 0.11 -1.03
N ILE A 55 -13.51 0.59 -0.23
CA ILE A 55 -13.77 1.46 0.93
C ILE A 55 -13.88 2.92 0.51
N SER A 56 -12.98 3.42 -0.35
CA SER A 56 -12.97 4.84 -0.73
C SER A 56 -14.16 5.24 -1.60
N TYR A 57 -14.61 4.36 -2.50
CA TYR A 57 -15.72 4.64 -3.41
C TYR A 57 -17.05 4.96 -2.70
N PRO A 58 -17.57 4.15 -1.75
CA PRO A 58 -18.80 4.47 -1.04
C PRO A 58 -18.66 5.70 -0.13
N VAL A 59 -17.48 5.93 0.45
CA VAL A 59 -17.19 7.14 1.23
C VAL A 59 -17.29 8.38 0.35
N LEU A 60 -16.71 8.34 -0.84
CA LEU A 60 -16.77 9.45 -1.80
C LEU A 60 -18.18 9.66 -2.35
N LEU A 61 -18.96 8.61 -2.61
CA LEU A 61 -20.36 8.73 -2.97
C LEU A 61 -21.18 9.40 -1.87
N TYR A 62 -20.96 9.03 -0.61
CA TYR A 62 -21.64 9.62 0.53
C TYR A 62 -21.31 11.11 0.68
N LEU A 63 -20.02 11.48 0.58
CA LEU A 63 -19.59 12.87 0.66
C LEU A 63 -19.97 13.71 -0.58
N SER A 64 -20.10 13.08 -1.75
CA SER A 64 -20.61 13.76 -2.95
C SER A 64 -22.08 14.15 -2.79
N GLN A 65 -22.90 13.31 -2.13
CA GLN A 65 -24.30 13.61 -1.83
C GLN A 65 -24.49 14.55 -0.63
N ASN A 66 -23.59 14.48 0.35
CA ASN A 66 -23.60 15.33 1.55
C ASN A 66 -22.27 16.11 1.65
N PRO A 67 -22.08 17.15 0.83
CA PRO A 67 -20.85 17.93 0.84
C PRO A 67 -20.68 18.63 2.18
N ILE A 68 -19.45 18.63 2.69
CA ILE A 68 -19.11 19.30 3.94
C ILE A 68 -19.23 20.81 3.70
N LYS A 69 -20.13 21.45 4.45
CA LYS A 69 -20.25 22.91 4.46
C LYS A 69 -19.04 23.50 5.19
N LEU A 70 -18.31 24.37 4.53
CA LEU A 70 -17.20 25.11 5.12
C LEU A 70 -17.79 26.22 5.99
N SER A 71 -17.24 26.37 7.20
CA SER A 71 -17.61 27.43 8.16
C SER A 71 -16.38 28.25 8.54
N GLY A 72 -16.58 29.53 8.89
CA GLY A 72 -15.52 30.44 9.32
C GLY A 72 -14.94 31.32 8.20
N GLU A 73 -13.72 31.81 8.36
CA GLU A 73 -13.07 32.74 7.42
C GLU A 73 -12.96 32.18 5.99
N PHE A 74 -12.78 30.86 5.85
CA PHE A 74 -12.74 30.18 4.55
C PHE A 74 -14.09 30.24 3.81
N ALA A 75 -15.22 30.23 4.52
CA ALA A 75 -16.55 30.35 3.93
C ALA A 75 -16.76 31.76 3.36
N LEU A 76 -16.41 32.78 4.15
CA LEU A 76 -16.48 34.19 3.74
C LEU A 76 -15.54 34.49 2.57
N ALA A 77 -14.37 33.85 2.50
CA ALA A 77 -13.46 33.97 1.39
C ALA A 77 -14.03 33.37 0.10
N MET A 78 -14.69 32.21 0.17
CA MET A 78 -15.35 31.60 -1.00
C MET A 78 -16.57 32.40 -1.46
N GLU A 79 -17.36 32.91 -0.53
CA GLU A 79 -18.55 33.72 -0.82
C GLU A 79 -18.17 35.05 -1.49
N LYS A 80 -17.06 35.68 -1.08
CA LYS A 80 -16.50 36.88 -1.74
C LYS A 80 -16.06 36.65 -3.19
N VAL A 81 -15.74 35.40 -3.55
CA VAL A 81 -15.37 35.00 -4.91
C VAL A 81 -16.61 34.50 -5.69
N GLY A 82 -17.80 34.54 -5.08
CA GLY A 82 -19.05 34.11 -5.69
C GLY A 82 -19.24 32.58 -5.73
N ALA A 83 -18.46 31.84 -4.95
CA ALA A 83 -18.55 30.39 -4.85
C ALA A 83 -19.30 29.97 -3.58
N GLU A 84 -20.15 28.95 -3.68
CA GLU A 84 -20.80 28.37 -2.50
C GLU A 84 -19.74 27.75 -1.57
N PRO A 85 -19.81 27.98 -0.23
CA PRO A 85 -18.82 27.50 0.73
C PRO A 85 -19.06 26.02 1.06
N ILE A 86 -19.03 25.18 0.04
CA ILE A 86 -19.10 23.73 0.13
C ILE A 86 -17.77 23.15 -0.35
N LEU A 87 -17.40 21.99 0.19
CA LEU A 87 -16.24 21.25 -0.29
C LEU A 87 -16.73 20.20 -1.31
N PRO A 88 -16.63 20.47 -2.63
CA PRO A 88 -17.18 19.57 -3.64
C PRO A 88 -16.30 18.32 -3.78
N PHE A 89 -16.89 17.16 -3.51
CA PHE A 89 -16.26 15.87 -3.80
C PHE A 89 -16.68 15.40 -5.19
N VAL A 90 -15.79 15.63 -6.16
CA VAL A 90 -15.99 15.20 -7.55
C VAL A 90 -15.40 13.81 -7.77
N LEU A 91 -16.25 12.88 -8.20
CA LEU A 91 -15.87 11.54 -8.64
C LEU A 91 -15.33 11.62 -10.08
N ASN A 92 -14.07 12.05 -10.22
CA ASN A 92 -13.39 12.00 -11.51
C ASN A 92 -12.62 10.68 -11.66
N SER A 93 -13.01 9.86 -12.63
CA SER A 93 -12.40 8.57 -12.95
C SER A 93 -10.89 8.67 -13.26
N GLU A 94 -10.43 9.79 -13.81
CA GLU A 94 -9.01 10.00 -14.11
C GLU A 94 -8.16 10.03 -12.84
N ILE A 95 -8.63 10.69 -11.79
CA ILE A 95 -7.91 10.79 -10.50
C ILE A 95 -7.75 9.41 -9.88
N PHE A 96 -8.79 8.57 -9.95
CA PHE A 96 -8.72 7.19 -9.49
C PHE A 96 -7.69 6.37 -10.27
N ILE A 97 -7.64 6.49 -11.61
CA ILE A 97 -6.66 5.78 -12.43
C ILE A 97 -5.23 6.17 -12.04
N TYR A 98 -4.93 7.47 -11.94
CA TYR A 98 -3.59 7.94 -11.55
C TYR A 98 -3.20 7.50 -10.14
N GLN A 99 -4.16 7.51 -9.20
CA GLN A 99 -3.93 7.05 -7.84
C GLN A 99 -3.67 5.55 -7.77
N THR A 100 -4.47 4.73 -8.46
CA THR A 100 -4.25 3.28 -8.54
C THR A 100 -2.89 2.97 -9.17
N LEU A 101 -2.52 3.65 -10.25
CA LEU A 101 -1.22 3.48 -10.91
C LEU A 101 -0.06 3.82 -9.96
N SER A 102 -0.20 4.90 -9.20
CA SER A 102 0.79 5.31 -8.19
C SER A 102 0.98 4.25 -7.10
N VAL A 103 -0.12 3.66 -6.62
CA VAL A 103 -0.06 2.59 -5.61
C VAL A 103 0.58 1.32 -6.18
N ILE A 104 0.23 0.92 -7.40
CA ILE A 104 0.86 -0.23 -8.08
C ILE A 104 2.37 -0.04 -8.17
N LEU A 105 2.82 1.16 -8.54
CA LEU A 105 4.25 1.48 -8.64
C LEU A 105 4.94 1.36 -7.28
N ILE A 106 4.32 1.87 -6.21
CA ILE A 106 4.84 1.73 -4.83
C ILE A 106 4.93 0.27 -4.42
N VAL A 107 3.91 -0.55 -4.70
CA VAL A 107 3.89 -1.99 -4.38
C VAL A 107 5.03 -2.70 -5.11
N MET A 108 5.23 -2.42 -6.40
CA MET A 108 6.33 -3.00 -7.19
C MET A 108 7.71 -2.67 -6.60
N VAL A 109 7.93 -1.41 -6.20
CA VAL A 109 9.17 -1.02 -5.51
C VAL A 109 9.29 -1.72 -4.15
N ALA A 110 8.21 -1.82 -3.39
CA ALA A 110 8.22 -2.43 -2.07
C ALA A 110 8.51 -3.95 -2.11
N ILE A 111 8.03 -4.66 -3.13
CA ILE A 111 8.35 -6.08 -3.38
C ILE A 111 9.85 -6.31 -3.59
N THR A 112 10.58 -5.30 -4.06
CA THR A 112 12.03 -5.42 -4.30
C THR A 112 12.81 -5.66 -2.99
N TYR A 113 12.33 -5.11 -1.86
CA TYR A 113 12.97 -5.27 -0.55
C TYR A 113 13.07 -6.74 -0.07
N PRO A 114 11.95 -7.50 0.07
CA PRO A 114 12.02 -8.90 0.52
C PRO A 114 12.83 -9.78 -0.44
N LEU A 115 12.80 -9.50 -1.75
CA LEU A 115 13.59 -10.24 -2.73
C LEU A 115 15.11 -10.06 -2.51
N ILE A 116 15.56 -8.81 -2.34
CA ILE A 116 16.97 -8.52 -2.05
C ILE A 116 17.38 -9.14 -0.70
N PHE A 117 16.49 -9.07 0.30
CA PHE A 117 16.72 -9.64 1.60
C PHE A 117 16.98 -11.16 1.51
N ILE A 118 16.12 -11.91 0.83
CA ILE A 118 16.25 -13.38 0.67
C ILE A 118 17.53 -13.76 -0.09
N LEU A 119 17.92 -12.99 -1.11
CA LEU A 119 19.13 -13.23 -1.88
C LEU A 119 20.40 -13.08 -1.02
N LYS A 120 20.49 -11.98 -0.26
CA LYS A 120 21.67 -11.64 0.56
C LYS A 120 21.70 -12.33 1.91
N PHE A 121 20.60 -12.96 2.31
CA PHE A 121 20.46 -13.60 3.60
C PHE A 121 21.29 -14.88 3.73
N ASP A 122 22.09 -14.93 4.79
CA ASP A 122 22.92 -16.06 5.17
C ASP A 122 22.19 -16.97 6.16
N VAL A 123 21.98 -18.22 5.75
CA VAL A 123 21.17 -19.22 6.45
C VAL A 123 21.80 -19.55 7.81
N LEU A 124 23.13 -19.65 7.87
CA LEU A 124 23.86 -20.02 9.09
C LEU A 124 23.74 -18.93 10.15
N LYS A 125 23.78 -17.67 9.73
CA LYS A 125 23.68 -16.51 10.62
C LYS A 125 22.25 -16.26 11.11
N ALA A 126 21.27 -16.86 10.47
CA ALA A 126 19.86 -16.70 10.79
C ALA A 126 19.33 -17.70 11.81
N MET A 127 19.95 -18.88 11.89
CA MET A 127 19.59 -19.86 12.92
C MET A 127 20.22 -19.53 14.27
N LYS A 128 21.31 -18.75 14.29
CA LYS A 128 22.11 -18.52 15.50
C LYS A 128 21.53 -17.45 16.45
N ASN A 129 20.63 -16.58 15.98
CA ASN A 129 19.94 -15.55 16.79
C ASN A 129 18.47 -15.43 16.40
#